data_AF-A0A812YPH8-F1
#
_entry.id   AF-A0A812YPH8-F1
#
_cell.length_a   1.000
_cell.length_b   1.000
_cell.length_c   1.000
_cell.angle_alpha   90.00
_cell.angle_beta   90.00
_cell.angle_gamma   90.00
#
_symmetry.space_group_name_H-M   'P 1'
#
loop_
_entity.id
_entity.type
_entity.pdbx_description
1 polymer ?
#
loop_
_entity_poly.entity_id
_entity_poly.type
_entity_poly.pdbx_seq_one_letter_code
_entity_poly.pdbx_strand_id
1 'polypeptide(L)'
;MKGVGSDGAWQVGKEETWDTAWETKDECESMWYTKEEPTCEQLEHQTWDAAWETKEECESMWYAKEEPKCDELEHRANESRVPGEQMWDANEEPEGEVPEHHDWDERAAQPVMPKVELGSGGPTSTKTECSWGPDVGWRVAEVSGLLVAMPEAALSSSNMTFEGQHPKTAVSDFLKRYCGRSICKDDFYFTCEHHGEGFVATLKAPCFNAEAYTGSANPTAKGAEASAAERFLQDPDVLHAAANPPESMRSIKRQMKSDPVVAKRHKQQGRFHQLRHERYNRQADDGCRNAIWDGRA
;
A
#
# COMPACT_ATOMS: atom_id res chain seq x y z
N MET A 1 40.62 12.18 -57.05
CA MET A 1 41.24 12.83 -55.88
C MET A 1 40.96 11.96 -54.68
N LYS A 2 42.02 11.52 -53.99
CA LYS A 2 41.96 10.65 -52.81
C LYS A 2 41.55 11.50 -51.60
N GLY A 3 40.49 11.10 -50.90
CA GLY A 3 40.09 11.67 -49.61
C GLY A 3 40.36 10.64 -48.51
N VAL A 4 41.38 10.92 -47.71
CA VAL A 4 41.81 10.15 -46.54
C VAL A 4 41.35 10.94 -45.30
N GLY A 5 40.79 10.26 -44.31
CA GLY A 5 40.52 10.85 -42.99
C GLY A 5 39.40 10.09 -42.26
N SER A 6 39.46 9.78 -40.98
CA SER A 6 40.49 10.00 -39.96
C SER A 6 40.19 9.01 -38.83
N ASP A 7 41.19 8.26 -38.39
CA ASP A 7 41.09 7.36 -37.24
C ASP A 7 40.89 8.15 -35.95
N GLY A 8 39.75 7.91 -35.28
CA GLY A 8 39.44 8.45 -33.97
C GLY A 8 40.15 7.64 -32.88
N ALA A 9 41.18 8.25 -32.30
CA ALA A 9 41.89 7.75 -31.13
C ALA A 9 40.98 7.78 -29.89
N TRP A 10 40.67 6.59 -29.35
CA TRP A 10 40.04 6.45 -28.04
C TRP A 10 41.11 6.62 -26.95
N GLN A 11 41.01 7.70 -26.18
CA GLN A 11 41.83 7.92 -24.99
C GLN A 11 41.39 6.96 -23.88
N VAL A 12 42.31 6.08 -23.49
CA VAL A 12 42.21 5.23 -22.30
C VAL A 12 42.29 6.15 -21.06
N GLY A 13 41.19 6.25 -20.34
CA GLY A 13 41.11 6.92 -19.05
C GLY A 13 41.96 6.21 -18.01
N LYS A 14 42.73 6.99 -17.26
CA LYS A 14 43.66 6.56 -16.20
C LYS A 14 42.91 5.84 -15.09
N GLU A 15 43.43 4.67 -14.71
CA GLU A 15 43.15 4.01 -13.44
C GLU A 15 43.76 4.86 -12.31
N GLU A 16 42.89 5.48 -11.50
CA GLU A 16 43.29 6.10 -10.24
C GLU A 16 43.26 5.04 -9.14
N THR A 17 44.45 4.81 -8.59
CA THR A 17 44.80 3.91 -7.49
C THR A 17 44.13 4.35 -6.18
N TRP A 18 43.34 3.46 -5.57
CA TRP A 18 42.71 3.63 -4.24
C TRP A 18 43.54 3.04 -3.08
N ASP A 19 44.84 2.84 -3.27
CA ASP A 19 45.74 2.26 -2.26
C ASP A 19 46.54 3.36 -1.53
N THR A 20 45.94 4.06 -0.57
CA THR A 20 46.66 4.76 0.54
C THR A 20 45.73 5.44 1.55
N ALA A 21 44.92 4.68 2.29
CA ALA A 21 44.10 5.26 3.38
C ALA A 21 43.87 4.34 4.60
N TRP A 22 44.81 3.42 4.90
CA TRP A 22 44.65 2.47 6.03
C TRP A 22 45.81 2.45 7.04
N GLU A 23 46.65 3.48 7.11
CA GLU A 23 47.66 3.62 8.17
C GLU A 23 47.32 4.82 9.07
N THR A 24 46.51 4.58 10.12
CA THR A 24 46.58 5.20 11.46
C THR A 24 45.46 4.65 12.35
N LYS A 25 45.42 3.32 12.57
CA LYS A 25 44.43 2.70 13.49
C LYS A 25 45.00 2.27 14.86
N ASP A 26 46.30 2.43 15.08
CA ASP A 26 46.97 1.89 16.27
C ASP A 26 47.33 2.90 17.38
N GLU A 27 46.91 4.18 17.31
CA GLU A 27 47.22 5.17 18.36
C GLU A 27 46.02 5.65 19.21
N CYS A 28 44.80 5.14 18.98
CA CYS A 28 43.61 5.54 19.75
C CYS A 28 43.23 4.62 20.92
N GLU A 29 43.93 3.50 21.16
CA GLU A 29 43.56 2.53 22.21
C GLU A 29 44.16 2.80 23.60
N SER A 30 45.00 3.83 23.78
CA SER A 30 45.67 4.09 25.07
C SER A 30 45.03 5.17 25.96
N MET A 31 43.90 5.76 25.57
CA MET A 31 43.33 6.93 26.26
C MET A 31 42.04 6.70 27.05
N TRP A 32 41.64 5.44 27.28
CA TRP A 32 40.38 5.10 27.97
C TRP A 32 40.52 4.18 29.19
N TYR A 33 41.63 4.24 29.91
CA TYR A 33 41.80 3.45 31.14
C TYR A 33 42.40 4.26 32.29
N THR A 34 41.61 5.20 32.84
CA THR A 34 41.58 5.53 34.28
C THR A 34 40.33 6.35 34.55
N LYS A 35 39.18 5.70 34.73
CA LYS A 35 38.05 6.32 35.42
C LYS A 35 37.48 5.28 36.37
N GLU A 36 37.64 5.55 37.65
CA GLU A 36 37.18 4.72 38.77
C GLU A 36 35.69 4.40 38.55
N GLU A 37 35.37 3.10 38.57
CA GLU A 37 34.00 2.60 38.35
C GLU A 37 33.12 2.99 39.55
N PRO A 38 32.02 3.73 39.33
CA PRO A 38 31.02 3.93 40.37
C PRO A 38 30.31 2.61 40.67
N THR A 39 30.15 2.30 41.95
CA THR A 39 29.46 1.09 42.41
C THR A 39 28.01 1.04 41.91
N CYS A 40 27.61 -0.14 41.42
CA CYS A 40 26.37 -0.48 40.70
C CYS A 40 25.05 0.04 41.33
N GLU A 41 24.99 0.28 42.64
CA GLU A 41 23.73 0.64 43.31
C GLU A 41 23.34 2.12 43.27
N GLN A 42 24.21 3.02 42.78
CA GLN A 42 23.93 4.47 42.80
C GLN A 42 23.52 5.08 41.45
N LEU A 43 23.61 4.33 40.35
CA LEU A 43 23.35 4.87 38.99
C LEU A 43 21.93 4.62 38.45
N GLU A 44 21.14 3.74 39.08
CA GLU A 44 19.76 3.45 38.63
C GLU A 44 18.74 4.52 39.03
N HIS A 45 19.05 5.37 40.02
CA HIS A 45 18.09 6.37 40.52
C HIS A 45 18.27 7.80 39.98
N GLN A 46 19.34 8.10 39.22
CA GLN A 46 19.60 9.46 38.69
C GLN A 46 19.45 9.61 37.18
N THR A 47 19.43 8.51 36.42
CA THR A 47 19.38 8.57 34.94
C THR A 47 17.96 8.50 34.37
N TRP A 48 16.96 8.11 35.16
CA TRP A 48 15.57 8.05 34.71
C TRP A 48 14.86 9.42 34.72
N ASP A 49 15.15 10.28 35.69
CA ASP A 49 14.48 11.59 35.79
C ASP A 49 14.95 12.58 34.72
N ALA A 50 16.22 12.55 34.32
CA ALA A 50 16.76 13.41 33.25
C ALA A 50 16.35 12.96 31.83
N ALA A 51 16.04 11.67 31.64
CA ALA A 51 15.55 11.15 30.37
C ALA A 51 14.06 11.44 30.13
N TRP A 52 13.28 11.67 31.20
CA TRP A 52 11.85 11.94 31.08
C TRP A 52 11.55 13.40 30.68
N GLU A 53 12.30 14.38 31.19
CA GLU A 53 12.10 15.80 30.85
C GLU A 53 12.41 16.12 29.37
N THR A 54 13.37 15.44 28.75
CA THR A 54 13.69 15.64 27.33
C THR A 54 12.68 15.00 26.36
N LYS A 55 11.84 14.08 26.84
CA LYS A 55 10.81 13.44 26.02
C LYS A 55 9.55 14.30 25.91
N GLU A 56 9.14 15.00 26.97
CA GLU A 56 8.02 15.95 26.90
C GLU A 56 8.36 17.19 26.05
N GLU A 57 9.60 17.68 26.06
CA GLU A 57 10.02 18.79 25.19
C GLU A 57 10.09 18.38 23.71
N CYS A 58 10.55 17.16 23.40
CA CYS A 58 10.54 16.62 22.03
C CYS A 58 9.12 16.38 21.50
N GLU A 59 8.18 15.88 22.32
CA GLU A 59 6.79 15.71 21.90
C GLU A 59 6.06 17.04 21.72
N SER A 60 6.41 18.09 22.48
CA SER A 60 5.86 19.44 22.26
C SER A 60 6.38 20.10 20.97
N MET A 61 7.60 19.78 20.56
CA MET A 61 8.20 20.31 19.33
C MET A 61 7.56 19.73 18.06
N TRP A 62 7.06 18.48 18.12
CA TRP A 62 6.32 17.87 17.02
C TRP A 62 4.89 18.42 16.87
N TYR A 63 4.29 18.97 17.93
CA TYR A 63 2.94 19.55 17.90
C TYR A 63 2.89 21.07 17.59
N ALA A 64 4.03 21.77 17.61
CA ALA A 64 4.08 23.20 17.29
C ALA A 64 4.30 23.50 15.79
N LYS A 65 4.46 22.48 14.95
CA LYS A 65 4.49 22.64 13.49
C LYS A 65 3.06 22.55 12.97
N GLU A 66 2.32 23.63 13.12
CA GLU A 66 1.01 23.83 12.49
C GLU A 66 1.13 23.45 11.01
N GLU A 67 0.44 22.37 10.61
CA GLU A 67 0.26 22.06 9.20
C GLU A 67 -0.48 23.24 8.56
N PRO A 68 0.08 23.91 7.53
CA PRO A 68 -0.67 24.90 6.80
C PRO A 68 -1.89 24.20 6.21
N LYS A 69 -3.09 24.70 6.54
CA LYS A 69 -4.35 24.22 5.96
C LYS A 69 -4.20 24.19 4.44
N CYS A 70 -4.46 23.03 3.83
CA CYS A 70 -4.40 22.86 2.38
C CYS A 70 -5.32 23.81 1.59
N ASP A 71 -6.23 24.53 2.23
CA ASP A 71 -7.10 25.52 1.59
C ASP A 71 -6.42 26.89 1.38
N GLU A 72 -5.25 27.15 1.98
CA GLU A 72 -4.56 28.45 1.89
C GLU A 72 -3.42 28.47 0.86
N LEU A 73 -3.03 27.31 0.31
CA LEU A 73 -2.01 27.20 -0.74
C LEU A 73 -2.54 27.47 -2.15
N GLU A 74 -3.86 27.35 -2.40
CA GLU A 74 -4.44 27.75 -3.69
C GLU A 74 -4.59 29.28 -3.85
N HIS A 75 -4.67 30.03 -2.75
CA HIS A 75 -4.73 31.50 -2.83
C HIS A 75 -3.37 32.14 -3.09
N ARG A 76 -2.26 31.52 -2.65
CA ARG A 76 -0.92 32.08 -2.85
C ARG A 76 -0.30 31.76 -4.22
N ALA A 77 -0.84 30.78 -4.94
CA ALA A 77 -0.44 30.49 -6.32
C ALA A 77 -1.04 31.46 -7.36
N ASN A 78 -2.01 32.31 -6.97
CA ASN A 78 -2.70 33.21 -7.90
C ASN A 78 -2.24 34.69 -7.83
N GLU A 79 -1.35 35.05 -6.90
CA GLU A 79 -0.86 36.44 -6.73
C GLU A 79 0.53 36.70 -7.33
N SER A 80 1.24 35.69 -7.86
CA SER A 80 2.53 35.88 -8.54
C SER A 80 2.42 36.01 -10.06
N ARG A 81 1.24 36.35 -10.59
CA ARG A 81 1.07 36.65 -12.02
C ARG A 81 1.60 38.06 -12.30
N VAL A 82 2.90 38.13 -12.55
CA VAL A 82 3.62 39.32 -13.04
C VAL A 82 2.93 39.82 -14.32
N PRO A 83 2.44 41.06 -14.38
CA PRO A 83 1.94 41.64 -15.61
C PRO A 83 3.10 42.23 -16.39
N GLY A 84 3.58 41.51 -17.41
CA GLY A 84 4.40 42.11 -18.46
C GLY A 84 5.62 41.30 -18.84
N GLU A 85 5.49 40.52 -19.91
CA GLU A 85 6.52 40.15 -20.89
C GLU A 85 5.76 39.38 -22.00
N GLN A 86 5.14 40.09 -22.95
CA GLN A 86 5.69 40.37 -24.27
C GLN A 86 6.58 39.27 -24.86
N MET A 87 6.03 38.66 -25.92
CA MET A 87 6.68 38.50 -27.22
C MET A 87 7.73 37.39 -27.31
N TRP A 88 7.26 36.21 -27.73
CA TRP A 88 8.03 35.39 -28.68
C TRP A 88 7.11 35.00 -29.84
N ASP A 89 7.62 35.36 -31.01
CA ASP A 89 7.00 35.33 -32.31
C ASP A 89 6.63 33.93 -32.80
N ALA A 90 5.64 33.96 -33.69
CA ALA A 90 5.39 33.06 -34.80
C ALA A 90 6.45 31.96 -35.01
N ASN A 91 6.09 30.74 -34.61
CA ASN A 91 6.65 29.55 -35.25
C ASN A 91 5.59 29.08 -36.25
N GLU A 92 5.85 29.36 -37.52
CA GLU A 92 5.10 28.86 -38.67
C GLU A 92 5.07 27.33 -38.59
N GLU A 93 3.87 26.78 -38.37
CA GLU A 93 3.65 25.35 -38.56
C GLU A 93 3.77 25.04 -40.06
N PRO A 94 4.63 24.10 -40.48
CA PRO A 94 4.64 23.66 -41.87
C PRO A 94 3.30 22.97 -42.14
N GLU A 95 2.57 23.48 -43.15
CA GLU A 95 1.41 22.82 -43.75
C GLU A 95 1.86 21.49 -44.37
N GLY A 96 1.94 20.46 -43.53
CA GLY A 96 2.04 19.07 -43.93
C GLY A 96 0.65 18.59 -44.30
N GLU A 97 0.43 18.40 -45.60
CA GLU A 97 -0.75 17.80 -46.20
C GLU A 97 -1.29 16.65 -45.34
N VAL A 98 -2.46 16.89 -44.75
CA VAL A 98 -3.24 15.85 -44.08
C VAL A 98 -3.64 14.85 -45.15
N PRO A 99 -3.20 13.58 -45.08
CA PRO A 99 -3.60 12.57 -46.04
C PRO A 99 -5.13 12.46 -46.03
N GLU A 100 -5.73 12.60 -47.21
CA GLU A 100 -7.16 12.40 -47.42
C GLU A 100 -7.62 11.13 -46.70
N HIS A 101 -8.51 11.35 -45.76
CA HIS A 101 -9.23 10.36 -44.99
C HIS A 101 -9.90 9.40 -45.97
N HIS A 102 -9.25 8.27 -46.27
CA HIS A 102 -9.85 7.18 -47.00
C HIS A 102 -11.12 6.78 -46.27
N ASP A 103 -12.25 6.96 -46.95
CA ASP A 103 -13.55 6.36 -46.63
C ASP A 103 -13.32 4.90 -46.25
N TRP A 104 -13.38 4.62 -44.95
CA TRP A 104 -13.53 3.27 -44.48
C TRP A 104 -14.95 2.85 -44.82
N ASP A 105 -15.08 2.22 -45.98
CA ASP A 105 -16.30 1.60 -46.49
C ASP A 105 -16.84 0.62 -45.42
N GLU A 106 -17.80 1.09 -44.64
CA GLU A 106 -18.49 0.39 -43.55
C GLU A 106 -19.47 -0.69 -44.07
N ARG A 107 -19.17 -1.25 -45.25
CA ARG A 107 -20.02 -2.18 -46.00
C ARG A 107 -19.21 -3.30 -46.67
N ALA A 108 -18.63 -4.22 -45.91
CA ALA A 108 -18.52 -5.65 -46.31
C ALA A 108 -17.74 -6.48 -45.29
N ALA A 109 -18.31 -6.78 -44.13
CA ALA A 109 -18.00 -8.03 -43.43
C ALA A 109 -19.09 -8.31 -42.40
N GLN A 110 -20.25 -8.77 -42.84
CA GLN A 110 -21.12 -9.52 -41.94
C GLN A 110 -20.46 -10.89 -41.70
N PRO A 111 -20.00 -11.23 -40.47
CA PRO A 111 -19.70 -12.61 -40.17
C PRO A 111 -21.01 -13.40 -40.24
N VAL A 112 -21.08 -14.32 -41.20
CA VAL A 112 -22.14 -15.33 -41.27
C VAL A 112 -21.98 -16.22 -40.04
N MET A 113 -22.65 -15.86 -38.95
CA MET A 113 -22.79 -16.71 -37.78
C MET A 113 -23.51 -17.99 -38.22
N PRO A 114 -22.95 -19.19 -37.97
CA PRO A 114 -23.66 -20.42 -38.23
C PRO A 114 -24.94 -20.44 -37.38
N LYS A 115 -26.06 -20.62 -38.07
CA LYS A 115 -27.39 -20.73 -37.49
C LYS A 115 -27.44 -21.99 -36.62
N VAL A 116 -27.11 -21.85 -35.34
CA VAL A 116 -27.39 -22.87 -34.33
C VAL A 116 -28.88 -22.82 -34.08
N GLU A 117 -29.59 -23.87 -34.51
CA GLU A 117 -30.99 -24.10 -34.19
C GLU A 117 -31.12 -24.37 -32.69
N LEU A 118 -31.20 -23.28 -31.92
CA LEU A 118 -31.63 -23.29 -30.54
C LEU A 118 -33.11 -23.66 -30.52
N GLY A 119 -33.36 -24.94 -30.22
CA GLY A 119 -34.67 -25.47 -29.91
C GLY A 119 -35.38 -24.57 -28.90
N SER A 120 -36.51 -24.05 -29.33
CA SER A 120 -37.48 -23.30 -28.54
C SER A 120 -38.09 -24.19 -27.45
N GLY A 121 -37.37 -24.33 -26.34
CA GLY A 121 -37.90 -24.83 -25.06
C GLY A 121 -38.03 -23.67 -24.08
N GLY A 122 -39.15 -22.96 -24.12
CA GLY A 122 -39.43 -21.85 -23.22
C GLY A 122 -39.62 -22.33 -21.78
N PRO A 123 -38.93 -21.75 -20.78
CA PRO A 123 -39.31 -21.93 -19.40
C PRO A 123 -40.57 -21.12 -19.14
N THR A 124 -41.68 -21.81 -18.86
CA THR A 124 -42.88 -21.20 -18.30
C THR A 124 -42.51 -20.52 -16.98
N SER A 125 -42.52 -19.19 -16.99
CA SER A 125 -42.41 -18.34 -15.83
C SER A 125 -43.60 -18.58 -14.90
N THR A 126 -43.49 -19.56 -13.99
CA THR A 126 -44.35 -19.59 -12.81
C THR A 126 -43.94 -18.42 -11.93
N LYS A 127 -44.73 -17.35 -12.05
CA LYS A 127 -44.80 -16.21 -11.15
C LYS A 127 -45.02 -16.72 -9.73
N THR A 128 -43.94 -17.01 -9.02
CA THR A 128 -43.98 -17.21 -7.57
C THR A 128 -44.27 -15.84 -6.98
N GLU A 129 -45.54 -15.64 -6.63
CA GLU A 129 -45.97 -14.57 -5.74
C GLU A 129 -45.15 -14.72 -4.46
N CYS A 130 -44.13 -13.88 -4.31
CA CYS A 130 -43.53 -13.60 -3.01
C CYS A 130 -44.62 -12.91 -2.19
N SER A 131 -45.39 -13.73 -1.49
CA SER A 131 -46.19 -13.33 -0.35
C SER A 131 -45.27 -12.59 0.60
N TRP A 132 -45.42 -11.27 0.63
CA TRP A 132 -45.01 -10.44 1.75
C TRP A 132 -45.77 -11.00 2.94
N GLY A 133 -45.11 -11.90 3.68
CA GLY A 133 -45.62 -12.47 4.90
C GLY A 133 -46.05 -11.34 5.84
N PRO A 134 -47.07 -11.56 6.68
CA PRO A 134 -47.58 -10.54 7.56
C PRO A 134 -46.44 -10.00 8.41
N ASP A 135 -46.32 -8.68 8.38
CA ASP A 135 -45.62 -7.78 9.28
C ASP A 135 -45.34 -8.44 10.64
N VAL A 136 -44.23 -9.20 10.72
CA VAL A 136 -43.71 -9.71 11.98
C VAL A 136 -43.06 -8.51 12.63
N GLY A 137 -43.89 -7.76 13.35
CA GLY A 137 -43.47 -6.67 14.19
C GLY A 137 -42.23 -7.11 14.95
N TRP A 138 -41.16 -6.33 14.80
CA TRP A 138 -39.93 -6.46 15.54
C TRP A 138 -40.25 -6.15 17.01
N ARG A 139 -40.87 -7.12 17.69
CA ARG A 139 -40.96 -7.10 19.14
C ARG A 139 -39.53 -7.24 19.61
N VAL A 140 -39.00 -6.13 20.08
CA VAL A 140 -37.87 -6.06 20.98
C VAL A 140 -38.23 -6.95 22.16
N ALA A 141 -37.84 -8.22 22.11
CA ALA A 141 -37.87 -9.07 23.27
C ALA A 141 -36.85 -8.49 24.24
N GLU A 142 -37.33 -7.83 25.30
CA GLU A 142 -36.56 -7.62 26.52
C GLU A 142 -36.20 -9.00 27.07
N VAL A 143 -35.10 -9.57 26.57
CA VAL A 143 -34.49 -10.76 27.16
C VAL A 143 -33.64 -10.26 28.32
N SER A 144 -34.32 -10.06 29.44
CA SER A 144 -33.69 -9.81 30.73
C SER A 144 -32.82 -11.01 31.11
N GLY A 145 -31.50 -10.81 31.12
CA GLY A 145 -30.64 -11.45 32.13
C GLY A 145 -29.97 -12.77 31.79
N LEU A 146 -29.77 -13.14 30.52
CA LEU A 146 -28.84 -14.22 30.18
C LEU A 146 -27.63 -13.67 29.42
N LEU A 147 -26.57 -13.34 30.16
CA LEU A 147 -25.21 -13.17 29.65
C LEU A 147 -24.74 -14.52 29.10
N VAL A 148 -25.20 -14.87 27.89
CA VAL A 148 -24.62 -15.96 27.12
C VAL A 148 -23.22 -15.48 26.74
N ALA A 149 -22.20 -16.10 27.33
CA ALA A 149 -20.82 -15.91 26.93
C ALA A 149 -20.73 -16.11 25.41
N MET A 150 -20.56 -15.02 24.67
CA MET A 150 -20.29 -15.10 23.24
C MET A 150 -18.99 -15.90 23.09
N PRO A 151 -18.96 -16.97 22.28
CA PRO A 151 -17.77 -17.78 22.14
C PRO A 151 -16.60 -16.90 21.68
N GLU A 152 -15.49 -17.01 22.40
CA GLU A 152 -14.22 -16.31 22.18
C GLU A 152 -13.72 -16.41 20.71
N ALA A 153 -14.21 -17.41 19.98
CA ALA A 153 -14.02 -17.59 18.53
C ALA A 153 -14.58 -16.44 17.65
N ALA A 154 -15.46 -15.58 18.17
CA ALA A 154 -15.99 -14.44 17.42
C ALA A 154 -15.03 -13.24 17.36
N LEU A 155 -14.03 -13.17 18.25
CA LEU A 155 -13.09 -12.04 18.34
C LEU A 155 -11.79 -12.22 17.54
N SER A 156 -11.46 -13.44 17.07
CA SER A 156 -10.23 -13.74 16.30
C SER A 156 -10.45 -13.94 14.80
N SER A 157 -11.56 -13.47 14.24
CA SER A 157 -11.95 -13.72 12.84
C SER A 157 -11.35 -12.74 11.83
N SER A 158 -10.04 -12.48 11.92
CA SER A 158 -9.33 -11.72 10.87
C SER A 158 -8.24 -12.50 10.16
N ASN A 159 -8.19 -13.84 10.29
CA ASN A 159 -7.33 -14.64 9.41
C ASN A 159 -7.83 -14.49 7.97
N MET A 160 -7.04 -13.84 7.11
CA MET A 160 -7.38 -13.73 5.69
C MET A 160 -7.10 -15.06 5.03
N THR A 161 -8.15 -15.84 4.75
CA THR A 161 -8.03 -17.06 3.95
C THR A 161 -8.08 -16.71 2.47
N PHE A 162 -7.10 -17.20 1.71
CA PHE A 162 -7.00 -16.96 0.26
C PHE A 162 -7.66 -18.05 -0.59
N GLU A 163 -8.12 -19.13 0.05
CA GLU A 163 -8.70 -20.30 -0.62
C GLU A 163 -9.97 -19.93 -1.39
N GLY A 164 -10.02 -20.31 -2.67
CA GLY A 164 -11.17 -20.09 -3.55
C GLY A 164 -11.28 -18.69 -4.16
N GLN A 165 -10.37 -17.76 -3.83
CA GLN A 165 -10.30 -16.47 -4.50
C GLN A 165 -9.33 -16.50 -5.68
N HIS A 166 -9.58 -15.65 -6.68
CA HIS A 166 -8.61 -15.45 -7.75
C HIS A 166 -7.32 -14.83 -7.18
N PRO A 167 -6.12 -15.34 -7.52
CA PRO A 167 -4.88 -14.98 -6.83
C PRO A 167 -4.58 -13.48 -6.93
N LYS A 168 -4.85 -12.83 -8.07
CA LYS A 168 -4.73 -11.36 -8.19
C LYS A 168 -5.64 -10.59 -7.23
N THR A 169 -6.87 -11.06 -7.01
CA THR A 169 -7.82 -10.41 -6.10
C THR A 169 -7.34 -10.58 -4.65
N ALA A 170 -6.87 -11.78 -4.31
CA ALA A 170 -6.28 -12.09 -3.01
C ALA A 170 -5.07 -11.20 -2.69
N VAL A 171 -4.14 -11.00 -3.64
CA VAL A 171 -3.01 -10.05 -3.49
C VAL A 171 -3.51 -8.64 -3.24
N SER A 172 -4.47 -8.16 -4.03
CA SER A 172 -5.05 -6.82 -3.85
C SER A 172 -5.73 -6.67 -2.48
N ASP A 173 -6.45 -7.68 -2.02
CA ASP A 173 -7.17 -7.60 -0.75
C ASP A 173 -6.23 -7.70 0.45
N PHE A 174 -5.19 -8.54 0.35
CA PHE A 174 -4.07 -8.57 1.30
C PHE A 174 -3.41 -7.20 1.41
N LEU A 175 -2.96 -6.63 0.29
CA LEU A 175 -2.24 -5.35 0.29
C LEU A 175 -3.10 -4.18 0.78
N LYS A 176 -4.42 -4.17 0.54
CA LYS A 176 -5.33 -3.13 1.08
C LYS A 176 -5.37 -3.17 2.60
N ARG A 177 -5.37 -4.38 3.17
CA ARG A 177 -5.36 -4.58 4.62
C ARG A 177 -4.00 -4.25 5.21
N TYR A 178 -2.94 -4.75 4.59
CA TYR A 178 -1.56 -4.52 5.01
C TYR A 178 -1.16 -3.04 4.96
N CYS A 179 -1.57 -2.30 3.92
CA CYS A 179 -1.30 -0.86 3.83
C CYS A 179 -2.27 -0.01 4.66
N GLY A 180 -3.46 -0.54 5.01
CA GLY A 180 -4.50 0.23 5.71
C GLY A 180 -5.13 1.37 4.89
N ARG A 181 -4.79 1.49 3.59
CA ARG A 181 -5.30 2.49 2.65
C ARG A 181 -5.79 1.83 1.35
N SER A 182 -6.41 2.63 0.48
CA SER A 182 -6.68 2.18 -0.88
C SER A 182 -5.36 1.96 -1.62
N ILE A 183 -5.29 0.88 -2.39
CA ILE A 183 -4.12 0.60 -3.20
C ILE A 183 -4.09 1.51 -4.44
N CYS A 184 -2.89 2.01 -4.73
CA CYS A 184 -2.50 2.74 -5.92
C CYS A 184 -1.72 1.82 -6.88
N LYS A 185 -1.58 2.25 -8.14
CA LYS A 185 -0.87 1.49 -9.18
C LYS A 185 0.62 1.28 -8.86
N ASP A 186 1.19 2.15 -8.03
CA ASP A 186 2.61 2.11 -7.65
C ASP A 186 2.88 1.14 -6.48
N ASP A 187 1.85 0.73 -5.74
CA ASP A 187 2.02 -0.18 -4.59
C ASP A 187 2.34 -1.61 -5.03
N PHE A 188 1.82 -2.03 -6.19
CA PHE A 188 2.22 -3.29 -6.84
C PHE A 188 1.98 -3.24 -8.35
N TYR A 189 2.84 -3.90 -9.11
CA TYR A 189 2.71 -4.01 -10.56
C TYR A 189 3.25 -5.34 -11.08
N PHE A 190 2.70 -5.78 -12.21
CA PHE A 190 3.15 -6.96 -12.93
C PHE A 190 4.01 -6.55 -14.12
N THR A 191 5.11 -7.27 -14.31
CA THR A 191 5.96 -7.20 -15.51
C THR A 191 5.86 -8.53 -16.21
N CYS A 192 5.46 -8.51 -17.49
CA CYS A 192 5.27 -9.73 -18.28
C CYS A 192 6.28 -9.76 -19.41
N GLU A 193 7.01 -10.87 -19.50
CA GLU A 193 8.00 -11.11 -20.54
C GLU A 193 7.59 -12.34 -21.35
N HIS A 194 7.70 -12.24 -22.67
CA HIS A 194 7.41 -13.36 -23.57
C HIS A 194 8.68 -14.21 -23.74
N HIS A 195 8.64 -15.43 -23.22
CA HIS A 195 9.73 -16.40 -23.24
C HIS A 195 9.35 -17.57 -24.13
N GLY A 196 9.76 -17.54 -25.40
CA GLY A 196 9.73 -18.67 -26.35
C GLY A 196 8.38 -19.40 -26.47
N GLU A 197 8.13 -20.30 -25.52
CA GLU A 197 6.96 -21.19 -25.44
C GLU A 197 5.79 -20.60 -24.60
N GLY A 198 5.96 -19.43 -23.99
CA GLY A 198 4.88 -18.79 -23.22
C GLY A 198 5.23 -17.41 -22.66
N PHE A 199 4.39 -16.97 -21.71
CA PHE A 199 4.56 -15.74 -20.95
C PHE A 199 5.01 -16.06 -19.53
N VAL A 200 5.99 -15.32 -19.03
CA VAL A 200 6.42 -15.33 -17.63
C VAL A 200 6.09 -13.96 -17.04
N ALA A 201 5.46 -13.93 -15.88
CA ALA A 201 5.17 -12.68 -15.19
C ALA A 201 5.95 -12.61 -13.88
N THR A 202 6.39 -11.41 -13.54
CA THR A 202 7.04 -11.07 -12.28
C THR A 202 6.21 -9.98 -11.59
N LEU A 203 5.73 -10.29 -10.39
CA LEU A 203 5.02 -9.36 -9.51
C LEU A 203 6.05 -8.62 -8.64
N LYS A 204 6.02 -7.30 -8.65
CA LYS A 204 6.79 -6.47 -7.72
C LYS A 204 5.82 -5.74 -6.81
N ALA A 205 6.05 -5.83 -5.50
CA ALA A 205 5.24 -5.15 -4.48
C ALA A 205 6.15 -4.23 -3.63
N PRO A 206 6.47 -3.01 -4.07
CA PRO A 206 7.31 -2.08 -3.30
C PRO A 206 6.81 -1.85 -1.87
N CYS A 207 5.49 -1.83 -1.67
CA CYS A 207 4.88 -1.69 -0.34
C CYS A 207 5.17 -2.89 0.59
N PHE A 208 5.51 -4.07 0.06
CA PHE A 208 5.75 -5.29 0.81
C PHE A 208 7.09 -5.91 0.46
N ASN A 209 8.10 -5.72 1.31
CA ASN A 209 9.48 -6.21 1.13
C ASN A 209 10.23 -5.75 -0.14
N ALA A 210 9.57 -5.12 -1.11
CA ALA A 210 10.12 -4.71 -2.42
C ALA A 210 10.73 -5.88 -3.22
N GLU A 211 10.35 -7.11 -2.87
CA GLU A 211 10.81 -8.31 -3.54
C GLU A 211 10.04 -8.54 -4.85
N ALA A 212 10.70 -9.28 -5.74
CA ALA A 212 10.17 -9.66 -7.04
C ALA A 212 9.79 -11.14 -7.02
N TYR A 213 8.51 -11.43 -7.27
CA TYR A 213 7.95 -12.77 -7.25
C TYR A 213 7.66 -13.22 -8.68
N THR A 214 8.51 -14.10 -9.21
CA THR A 214 8.38 -14.62 -10.57
C THR A 214 7.53 -15.89 -10.60
N GLY A 215 6.48 -15.87 -11.43
CA GLY A 215 5.57 -17.00 -11.64
C GLY A 215 6.10 -18.04 -12.64
N SER A 216 5.36 -19.13 -12.83
CA SER A 216 5.66 -20.11 -13.87
C SER A 216 5.27 -19.62 -15.27
N ALA A 217 5.94 -20.16 -16.29
CA ALA A 217 5.60 -19.89 -17.69
C ALA A 217 4.21 -20.45 -18.01
N ASN A 218 3.38 -19.63 -18.64
CA ASN A 218 2.01 -19.98 -19.03
C ASN A 218 1.73 -19.57 -20.48
N PRO A 219 0.82 -20.25 -21.20
CA PRO A 219 0.50 -19.92 -22.60
C PRO A 219 -0.20 -18.55 -22.76
N THR A 220 -0.74 -17.99 -21.67
CA THR A 220 -1.41 -16.69 -21.67
C THR A 220 -0.79 -15.78 -20.61
N ALA A 221 -0.68 -14.48 -20.92
CA ALA A 221 -0.18 -13.49 -19.97
C ALA A 221 -0.98 -13.47 -18.66
N LYS A 222 -2.32 -13.60 -18.74
CA LYS A 222 -3.19 -13.65 -17.55
C LYS A 222 -2.86 -14.84 -16.63
N GLY A 223 -2.57 -16.01 -17.20
CA GLY A 223 -2.16 -17.19 -16.44
C GLY A 223 -0.79 -17.00 -15.78
N ALA A 224 0.14 -16.35 -16.48
CA ALA A 224 1.47 -16.05 -15.95
C ALA A 224 1.38 -15.11 -14.74
N GLU A 225 0.57 -14.04 -14.83
CA GLU A 225 0.36 -13.11 -13.72
C GLU A 225 -0.35 -13.76 -12.53
N ALA A 226 -1.32 -14.67 -12.79
CA ALA A 226 -1.96 -15.45 -11.73
C ALA A 226 -0.94 -16.34 -11.00
N SER A 227 -0.04 -16.99 -11.74
CA SER A 227 1.04 -17.80 -11.14
C SER A 227 2.03 -16.96 -10.32
N ALA A 228 2.38 -15.75 -10.79
CA ALA A 228 3.23 -14.83 -10.03
C ALA A 228 2.56 -14.38 -8.71
N ALA A 229 1.25 -14.13 -8.77
CA ALA A 229 0.45 -13.80 -7.58
C ALA A 229 0.33 -14.99 -6.61
N GLU A 230 0.21 -16.23 -7.10
CA GLU A 230 0.24 -17.42 -6.25
C GLU A 230 1.58 -17.57 -5.52
N ARG A 231 2.70 -17.32 -6.21
CA ARG A 231 4.04 -17.33 -5.59
C ARG A 231 4.17 -16.31 -4.46
N PHE A 232 3.62 -15.11 -4.64
CA PHE A 232 3.56 -14.10 -3.59
C PHE A 232 2.74 -14.58 -2.38
N LEU A 233 1.56 -15.18 -2.61
CA LEU A 233 0.69 -15.64 -1.52
C LEU A 233 1.24 -16.86 -0.76
N GLN A 234 2.17 -17.61 -1.36
CA GLN A 234 2.87 -18.73 -0.74
C GLN A 234 4.09 -18.30 0.09
N ASP A 235 4.48 -17.03 0.00
CA ASP A 235 5.63 -16.52 0.72
C ASP A 235 5.39 -16.55 2.25
N PRO A 236 6.34 -17.07 3.06
CA PRO A 236 6.15 -17.19 4.50
C PRO A 236 5.94 -15.84 5.20
N ASP A 237 6.55 -14.75 4.72
CA ASP A 237 6.37 -13.42 5.31
C ASP A 237 4.97 -12.89 5.00
N VAL A 238 4.47 -13.13 3.79
CA VAL A 238 3.10 -12.79 3.39
C VAL A 238 2.10 -13.56 4.24
N LEU A 239 2.32 -14.87 4.42
CA LEU A 239 1.47 -15.72 5.25
C LEU A 239 1.49 -15.27 6.73
N HIS A 240 2.64 -14.90 7.26
CA HIS A 240 2.77 -14.38 8.63
C HIS A 240 2.03 -13.05 8.79
N ALA A 241 2.19 -12.12 7.85
CA ALA A 241 1.47 -10.85 7.86
C ALA A 241 -0.06 -11.04 7.68
N ALA A 242 -0.47 -12.03 6.88
CA ALA A 242 -1.88 -12.36 6.63
C ALA A 242 -2.56 -13.06 7.82
N ALA A 243 -1.79 -13.73 8.68
CA ALA A 243 -2.29 -14.32 9.91
C ALA A 243 -2.70 -13.25 10.94
N ASN A 244 -1.97 -12.12 10.99
CA ASN A 244 -2.20 -11.05 11.95
C ASN A 244 -2.39 -9.67 11.27
N PRO A 245 -3.43 -9.48 10.44
CA PRO A 245 -3.65 -8.19 9.80
C PRO A 245 -4.18 -7.16 10.81
N PRO A 246 -3.82 -5.87 10.68
CA PRO A 246 -4.34 -4.83 11.56
C PRO A 246 -5.87 -4.72 11.44
N GLU A 247 -6.55 -4.41 12.54
CA GLU A 247 -7.99 -4.17 12.49
C GLU A 247 -8.27 -2.95 11.62
N SER A 248 -9.30 -3.03 10.77
CA SER A 248 -9.68 -1.86 9.99
C SER A 248 -10.06 -0.71 10.93
N MET A 249 -9.64 0.51 10.57
CA MET A 249 -9.98 1.71 11.33
C MET A 249 -11.50 1.93 11.51
N ARG A 250 -12.31 1.40 10.59
CA ARG A 250 -13.78 1.38 10.72
C ARG A 250 -14.25 0.41 11.81
N SER A 251 -13.62 -0.76 11.91
CA SER A 251 -13.87 -1.75 12.98
C SER A 251 -13.52 -1.17 14.34
N ILE A 252 -12.31 -0.59 14.48
CA ILE A 252 -11.85 0.06 15.71
C ILE A 252 -12.87 1.13 16.16
N LYS A 253 -13.27 2.02 15.24
CA LYS A 253 -14.28 3.05 15.52
C LYS A 253 -15.62 2.46 15.94
N ARG A 254 -16.06 1.35 15.33
CA ARG A 254 -17.33 0.70 15.66
C ARG A 254 -17.27 0.05 17.05
N GLN A 255 -16.20 -0.70 17.35
CA GLN A 255 -16.02 -1.34 18.65
C GLN A 255 -15.91 -0.30 19.78
N MET A 256 -15.20 0.81 19.56
CA MET A 256 -15.12 1.90 20.55
C MET A 256 -16.47 2.59 20.77
N LYS A 257 -17.31 2.70 19.74
CA LYS A 257 -18.67 3.28 19.88
C LYS A 257 -19.62 2.34 20.63
N SER A 258 -19.43 1.03 20.52
CA SER A 258 -20.23 0.05 21.26
C SER A 258 -19.83 -0.07 22.74
N ASP A 259 -18.64 0.43 23.13
CA ASP A 259 -18.22 0.41 24.53
C ASP A 259 -19.02 1.45 25.34
N PRO A 260 -19.87 1.01 26.30
CA PRO A 260 -20.71 1.92 27.08
C PRO A 260 -19.89 2.87 27.97
N VAL A 261 -18.65 2.51 28.35
CA VAL A 261 -17.75 3.35 29.14
C VAL A 261 -17.27 4.53 28.29
N VAL A 262 -16.91 4.25 27.03
CA VAL A 262 -16.48 5.28 26.08
C VAL A 262 -17.66 6.17 25.68
N ALA A 263 -18.84 5.59 25.44
CA ALA A 263 -20.04 6.32 25.04
C ALA A 263 -20.47 7.37 26.08
N LYS A 264 -20.37 7.05 27.38
CA LYS A 264 -20.71 7.98 28.48
C LYS A 264 -19.72 9.15 28.63
N ARG A 265 -18.49 9.01 28.14
CA ARG A 265 -17.41 10.01 28.25
C ARG A 265 -17.22 10.86 26.99
N HIS A 266 -18.07 10.68 25.97
CA HIS A 266 -17.97 11.29 24.63
C HIS A 266 -18.04 12.83 24.58
N LYS A 267 -18.16 13.52 25.72
CA LYS A 267 -18.01 14.99 25.79
C LYS A 267 -16.54 15.44 25.60
N GLN A 268 -15.57 14.53 25.66
CA GLN A 268 -14.14 14.83 25.45
C GLN A 268 -13.66 14.29 24.09
N GLN A 269 -13.83 15.07 23.02
CA GLN A 269 -13.43 14.65 21.66
C GLN A 269 -11.94 14.28 21.54
N GLY A 270 -11.04 14.97 22.25
CA GLY A 270 -9.59 14.68 22.22
C GLY A 270 -9.23 13.27 22.70
N ARG A 271 -9.93 12.78 23.74
CA ARG A 271 -9.65 11.45 24.32
C ARG A 271 -9.99 10.29 23.39
N PHE A 272 -10.97 10.48 22.50
CA PHE A 272 -11.34 9.44 21.53
C PHE A 272 -10.25 9.22 20.48
N HIS A 273 -9.57 10.29 20.06
CA HIS A 273 -8.45 10.17 19.13
C HIS A 273 -7.27 9.45 19.77
N GLN A 274 -6.94 9.81 21.01
CA GLN A 274 -5.86 9.18 21.78
C GLN A 274 -6.11 7.68 21.99
N LEU A 275 -7.30 7.28 22.45
CA LEU A 275 -7.65 5.87 22.62
C LEU A 275 -7.60 5.06 21.31
N ARG A 276 -7.94 5.69 20.18
CA ARG A 276 -7.85 5.05 18.86
C ARG A 276 -6.39 4.84 18.46
N HIS A 277 -5.52 5.81 18.74
CA HIS A 277 -4.09 5.71 18.49
C HIS A 277 -3.42 4.67 19.40
N GLU A 278 -3.73 4.68 20.71
CA GLU A 278 -3.27 3.66 21.67
C GLU A 278 -3.66 2.25 21.24
N ARG A 279 -4.92 2.06 20.81
CA ARG A 279 -5.39 0.76 20.33
C ARG A 279 -4.70 0.33 19.04
N TYR A 280 -4.44 1.28 18.14
CA TYR A 280 -3.71 1.00 16.91
C TYR A 280 -2.26 0.61 17.22
N ASN A 281 -1.56 1.33 18.10
CA ASN A 281 -0.19 1.02 18.48
C ASN A 281 -0.09 -0.32 19.21
N ARG A 282 -1.06 -0.67 20.06
CA ARG A 282 -1.10 -1.98 20.72
C ARG A 282 -1.13 -3.16 19.74
N GLN A 283 -1.74 -2.99 18.56
CA GLN A 283 -1.72 -4.04 17.54
C GLN A 283 -0.30 -4.33 17.04
N ALA A 284 0.60 -3.33 17.04
CA ALA A 284 2.01 -3.57 16.73
C ALA A 284 2.66 -4.46 17.79
N ASP A 285 2.38 -4.20 19.08
CA ASP A 285 2.87 -5.00 20.21
C ASP A 285 2.33 -6.43 20.18
N ASP A 286 1.10 -6.62 19.71
CA ASP A 286 0.45 -7.92 19.53
C ASP A 286 1.00 -8.71 18.30
N GLY A 287 1.98 -8.15 17.59
CA GLY A 287 2.64 -8.79 16.45
C GLY A 287 1.88 -8.66 15.13
N CYS A 288 0.90 -7.76 15.04
CA CYS A 288 0.34 -7.38 13.74
C CYS A 288 1.42 -6.66 12.91
N ARG A 289 1.47 -6.94 11.60
CA ARG A 289 2.37 -6.25 10.66
C ARG A 289 1.58 -5.37 9.71
N ASN A 290 2.08 -4.17 9.42
CA ASN A 290 1.52 -3.27 8.43
C ASN A 290 2.61 -2.42 7.80
N ALA A 291 2.31 -1.79 6.65
CA ALA A 291 3.28 -1.00 5.90
C ALA A 291 3.87 0.17 6.71
N ILE A 292 3.10 0.76 7.63
CA ILE A 292 3.54 1.89 8.46
C ILE A 292 4.61 1.43 9.46
N TRP A 293 4.38 0.31 10.15
CA TRP A 293 5.33 -0.23 11.13
C TRP A 293 6.57 -0.84 10.48
N ASP A 294 6.44 -1.35 9.25
CA ASP A 294 7.58 -1.81 8.47
C ASP A 294 8.37 -0.66 7.80
N GLY A 295 7.94 0.60 7.95
CA GLY A 295 8.63 1.79 7.41
C GLY A 295 8.50 1.97 5.90
N ARG A 296 7.41 1.48 5.30
CA ARG A 296 7.20 1.38 3.84
C ARG A 296 5.94 2.11 3.33
N ALA A 297 5.31 2.91 4.19
CA ALA A 297 4.03 3.58 3.91
C ALA A 297 4.14 4.85 3.07
#